data_AF-A0A2D6FHB0-F1
#
_entry.id   AF-A0A2D6FHB0-F1
#
_cell.length_a   1.000
_cell.length_b   1.000
_cell.length_c   1.000
_cell.angle_alpha   90.00
_cell.angle_beta   90.00
_cell.angle_gamma   90.00
#
_symmetry.space_group_name_H-M   'P 1'
#
loop_
_entity.id
_entity.type
_entity.pdbx_description
1 polymer ?
#
loop_
_entity_poly.entity_id
_entity_poly.type
_entity_poly.pdbx_seq_one_letter_code
_entity_poly.pdbx_strand_id
1 'polypeptide(L)'
;MGRAPKSQRRRFGNGELLMPPEPAPVQPISGCLEALKNQWRREGSLAALWQDWPKLAGDPLSSHCQPLALRSGTLIVGASHPQWRQALLYSKPQLLAAIRAADHPVRDLRIQQHHPAGRSPAGDPLEDWKRHPSRIDVHGIDACPRCGTPSPLGEMAQWGHCSFCRRIQLSELSAQDDRIQ
;
A
#
# COMPACT_ATOMS: atom_id res chain seq x y z
N MET A 1 -27.90 -32.19 0.83
CA MET A 1 -28.34 -31.75 -0.52
C MET A 1 -29.63 -30.94 -0.37
N GLY A 2 -29.54 -29.61 -0.22
CA GLY A 2 -30.73 -28.75 -0.10
C GLY A 2 -31.37 -28.51 -1.46
N ARG A 3 -32.64 -28.89 -1.65
CA ARG A 3 -33.40 -28.56 -2.86
C ARG A 3 -33.82 -27.09 -2.77
N ALA A 4 -33.38 -26.25 -3.71
CA ALA A 4 -33.84 -24.86 -3.84
C ALA A 4 -35.39 -24.77 -3.89
N PRO A 5 -36.01 -23.74 -3.30
CA PRO A 5 -37.46 -23.57 -3.24
C PRO A 5 -38.09 -23.43 -4.64
N LYS A 6 -39.37 -23.79 -4.77
CA LYS A 6 -40.09 -23.78 -6.07
C LYS A 6 -40.11 -22.41 -6.75
N SER A 7 -40.10 -21.31 -5.99
CA SER A 7 -40.04 -19.93 -6.51
C SER A 7 -38.73 -19.63 -7.27
N GLN A 8 -37.68 -20.39 -6.99
CA GLN A 8 -36.34 -20.19 -7.52
C GLN A 8 -36.02 -21.17 -8.65
N ARG A 9 -37.02 -21.89 -9.16
CA ARG A 9 -36.88 -22.86 -10.25
C ARG A 9 -37.82 -22.51 -11.38
N ARG A 10 -37.26 -22.24 -12.55
CA ARG A 10 -38.03 -22.05 -13.77
C ARG A 10 -37.77 -23.25 -14.68
N ARG A 11 -38.82 -24.01 -15.01
CA ARG A 11 -38.70 -25.09 -16.01
C ARG A 11 -38.40 -24.51 -17.37
N PHE A 12 -37.45 -25.11 -18.07
CA PHE A 12 -37.10 -24.79 -19.45
C PHE A 12 -36.96 -26.11 -20.23
N GLY A 13 -37.93 -26.41 -21.09
CA GLY A 13 -38.02 -27.71 -21.77
C GLY A 13 -38.02 -28.87 -20.78
N ASN A 14 -37.06 -29.78 -20.93
CA ASN A 14 -36.86 -30.93 -20.03
C ASN A 14 -35.91 -30.65 -18.85
N GLY A 15 -35.44 -29.40 -18.67
CA GLY A 15 -34.51 -28.99 -17.61
C GLY A 15 -35.12 -27.99 -16.62
N GLU A 16 -34.45 -27.78 -15.49
CA GLU A 16 -34.77 -26.73 -14.51
C GLU A 16 -33.64 -25.68 -14.47
N LEU A 17 -33.99 -24.42 -14.68
CA LEU A 17 -33.11 -23.28 -14.47
C LEU A 17 -33.26 -22.78 -13.03
N LEU A 18 -32.14 -22.69 -12.31
CA LEU A 18 -32.06 -22.01 -11.02
C LEU A 18 -32.07 -20.50 -11.26
N MET A 19 -33.08 -19.83 -10.72
CA MET A 19 -33.15 -18.37 -10.74
C MET A 19 -32.29 -17.78 -9.60
N PRO A 20 -31.74 -16.57 -9.78
CA PRO A 20 -31.14 -15.86 -8.66
C PRO A 20 -32.19 -15.66 -7.53
N PRO A 21 -31.77 -15.68 -6.26
CA PRO A 21 -32.67 -15.45 -5.13
C PRO A 21 -33.35 -14.08 -5.27
N GLU A 22 -34.61 -14.00 -4.83
CA GLU A 22 -35.34 -12.74 -4.81
C GLU A 22 -34.54 -11.69 -4.01
N PRO A 23 -34.41 -10.46 -4.53
CA PRO A 23 -33.73 -9.39 -3.81
C PRO A 23 -34.46 -9.13 -2.49
N ALA A 24 -33.70 -8.86 -1.42
CA ALA A 24 -34.27 -8.54 -0.13
C ALA A 24 -35.25 -7.35 -0.23
N PRO A 25 -36.34 -7.33 0.57
CA PRO A 25 -37.31 -6.24 0.54
C PRO A 25 -36.63 -4.89 0.78
N VAL A 26 -37.18 -3.83 0.19
CA VAL A 26 -36.63 -2.46 0.32
C VAL A 26 -36.70 -2.03 1.78
N GLN A 27 -35.53 -1.77 2.38
CA GLN A 27 -35.41 -1.31 3.77
C GLN A 27 -34.82 0.10 3.79
N PRO A 28 -35.06 0.90 4.84
CA PRO A 28 -34.36 2.15 5.02
C PRO A 28 -32.85 1.92 5.08
N ILE A 29 -32.07 2.86 4.55
CA ILE A 29 -30.59 2.75 4.49
C ILE A 29 -29.98 2.53 5.89
N SER A 30 -30.58 3.11 6.94
CA SER A 30 -30.17 2.90 8.33
C SER A 30 -30.29 1.43 8.76
N GLY A 31 -31.39 0.75 8.40
CA GLY A 31 -31.60 -0.66 8.69
C GLY A 31 -30.59 -1.57 7.97
N CYS A 32 -30.32 -1.28 6.69
CA CYS A 32 -29.30 -1.98 5.92
C CYS A 32 -27.90 -1.80 6.52
N LEU A 33 -27.55 -0.57 6.93
CA LEU A 33 -26.26 -0.28 7.55
C LEU A 33 -26.10 -1.01 8.89
N GLU A 34 -27.11 -1.03 9.75
CA GLU A 34 -27.04 -1.75 11.03
C GLU A 34 -26.96 -3.28 10.83
N ALA A 35 -27.72 -3.84 9.88
CA ALA A 35 -27.61 -5.25 9.52
C ALA A 35 -26.20 -5.61 9.05
N LEU A 36 -25.60 -4.77 8.20
CA LEU A 36 -24.25 -4.94 7.68
C LEU A 36 -23.19 -4.82 8.79
N LYS A 37 -23.33 -3.86 9.71
CA LYS A 37 -22.45 -3.72 10.89
C LYS A 37 -22.48 -4.98 11.75
N ASN A 38 -23.66 -5.51 12.02
CA ASN A 38 -23.82 -6.73 12.81
C ASN A 38 -23.26 -7.96 12.10
N GLN A 39 -23.43 -8.04 10.78
CA GLN A 39 -22.84 -9.10 9.96
C GLN A 39 -21.31 -9.06 10.02
N TRP A 40 -20.70 -7.88 9.84
CA TRP A 40 -19.24 -7.72 9.94
C TRP A 40 -18.68 -8.10 11.31
N ARG A 41 -19.41 -7.81 12.40
CA ARG A 41 -19.03 -8.24 13.74
C ARG A 41 -19.04 -9.77 13.86
N ARG A 42 -20.09 -10.44 13.38
CA ARG A 42 -20.20 -11.92 13.39
C ARG A 42 -19.13 -12.59 12.53
N GLU A 43 -18.78 -11.99 11.40
CA GLU A 43 -17.77 -12.51 10.47
C GLU A 43 -16.33 -12.21 10.91
N GLY A 44 -16.13 -11.41 11.97
CA GLY A 44 -14.80 -10.96 12.38
C GLY A 44 -14.09 -10.12 11.32
N SER A 45 -14.87 -9.36 10.54
CA SER A 45 -14.37 -8.57 9.41
C SER A 45 -13.51 -7.39 9.86
N LEU A 46 -12.59 -6.96 9.00
CA LEU A 46 -11.76 -5.75 9.19
C LEU A 46 -12.61 -4.52 9.54
N ALA A 47 -13.82 -4.42 8.99
CA ALA A 47 -14.72 -3.30 9.21
C ALA A 47 -15.22 -3.22 10.67
N ALA A 48 -15.45 -4.36 11.33
CA ALA A 48 -15.80 -4.38 12.75
C ALA A 48 -14.62 -3.90 13.60
N LEU A 49 -13.42 -4.38 13.29
CA LEU A 49 -12.19 -3.94 13.96
C LEU A 49 -11.95 -2.43 13.78
N TRP A 50 -12.22 -1.88 12.60
CA TRP A 50 -12.13 -0.43 12.34
C TRP A 50 -13.06 0.39 13.23
N GLN A 51 -14.26 -0.10 13.56
CA GLN A 51 -15.20 0.61 14.43
C GLN A 51 -14.74 0.63 15.88
N ASP A 52 -14.17 -0.48 16.35
CA ASP A 52 -13.71 -0.61 17.73
C ASP A 52 -12.26 -0.09 17.89
N TRP A 53 -11.55 0.19 16.79
CA TRP A 53 -10.15 0.65 16.77
C TRP A 53 -9.84 1.82 17.70
N PRO A 54 -10.65 2.90 17.78
CA PRO A 54 -10.35 4.00 18.72
C PRO A 54 -10.31 3.55 20.18
N LYS A 55 -11.18 2.60 20.56
CA LYS A 55 -11.22 2.03 21.91
C LYS A 55 -10.06 1.06 22.16
N LEU A 56 -9.63 0.34 21.12
CA LEU A 56 -8.56 -0.66 21.21
C LEU A 56 -7.17 -0.04 21.23
N ALA A 57 -6.91 0.95 20.36
CA ALA A 57 -5.61 1.59 20.20
C ALA A 57 -5.40 2.74 21.21
N GLY A 58 -6.48 3.37 21.68
CA GLY A 58 -6.43 4.56 22.52
C GLY A 58 -6.13 5.85 21.74
N ASP A 59 -6.30 7.00 22.39
CA ASP A 59 -6.30 8.33 21.77
C ASP A 59 -5.09 8.63 20.86
N PRO A 60 -3.82 8.54 21.31
CA PRO A 60 -2.69 8.96 20.48
C PRO A 60 -2.42 8.02 19.31
N LEU A 61 -2.71 6.72 19.44
CA LEU A 61 -2.45 5.74 18.40
C LEU A 61 -3.58 5.70 17.37
N SER A 62 -4.84 5.89 17.78
CA SER A 62 -5.99 5.79 16.87
C SER A 62 -5.98 6.82 15.73
N SER A 63 -5.44 8.01 15.98
CA SER A 63 -5.38 9.10 14.99
C SER A 63 -4.25 8.95 13.97
N HIS A 64 -3.18 8.24 14.32
CA HIS A 64 -1.97 8.15 13.50
C HIS A 64 -1.64 6.74 13.01
N CYS A 65 -2.28 5.73 13.59
CA CYS A 65 -2.17 4.34 13.20
C CYS A 65 -3.54 3.84 12.78
N GLN A 66 -3.61 3.15 11.63
CA GLN A 66 -4.86 2.65 11.09
C GLN A 66 -4.74 1.18 10.68
N PRO A 67 -5.80 0.37 10.86
CA PRO A 67 -5.81 -1.01 10.37
C PRO A 67 -5.83 -1.00 8.84
N LEU A 68 -4.88 -1.64 8.18
CA LEU A 68 -4.81 -1.70 6.71
C LEU A 68 -5.49 -2.95 6.15
N ALA A 69 -5.21 -4.11 6.76
CA ALA A 69 -5.71 -5.38 6.27
C ALA A 69 -5.75 -6.44 7.37
N LEU A 70 -6.72 -7.35 7.28
CA LEU A 70 -6.77 -8.57 8.07
C LEU A 70 -6.65 -9.76 7.11
N ARG A 71 -5.61 -10.58 7.29
CA ARG A 71 -5.30 -11.74 6.42
C ARG A 71 -4.93 -12.94 7.29
N SER A 72 -5.71 -14.02 7.21
CA SER A 72 -5.43 -15.30 7.90
C SER A 72 -5.12 -15.16 9.40
N GLY A 73 -5.77 -14.20 10.07
CA GLY A 73 -5.53 -13.89 11.49
C GLY A 73 -4.32 -13.00 11.77
N THR A 74 -3.65 -12.46 10.76
CA THR A 74 -2.64 -11.41 10.93
C THR A 74 -3.25 -10.06 10.60
N LEU A 75 -3.26 -9.15 11.58
CA LEU A 75 -3.69 -7.76 11.38
C LEU A 75 -2.49 -6.91 10.96
N ILE A 76 -2.60 -6.25 9.83
CA ILE A 76 -1.63 -5.27 9.34
C ILE A 76 -2.08 -3.89 9.79
N VAL A 77 -1.26 -3.20 10.58
CA VAL A 77 -1.50 -1.83 11.05
C VAL A 77 -0.47 -0.91 10.42
N GLY A 78 -0.95 0.16 9.80
CA GLY A 78 -0.14 1.18 9.17
C GLY A 78 0.05 2.37 10.11
N ALA A 79 1.30 2.79 10.33
CA ALA A 79 1.60 4.03 11.05
C ALA A 79 1.99 5.15 10.08
N SER A 80 1.43 6.34 10.28
CA SER A 80 1.66 7.52 9.42
C SER A 80 3.10 8.03 9.46
N HIS A 81 3.75 7.99 10.63
CA HIS A 81 5.12 8.49 10.84
C HIS A 81 6.00 7.46 11.59
N PRO A 82 7.34 7.53 11.41
CA PRO A 82 8.27 6.62 12.09
C PRO A 82 8.16 6.63 13.61
N GLN A 83 7.85 7.78 14.22
CA GLN A 83 7.63 7.90 15.68
C GLN A 83 6.44 7.06 16.15
N TRP A 84 5.33 7.09 15.40
CA TRP A 84 4.13 6.30 15.70
C TRP A 84 4.34 4.82 15.44
N ARG A 85 5.16 4.49 14.43
CA ARG A 85 5.59 3.11 14.20
C ARG A 85 6.35 2.55 15.39
N GLN A 86 7.25 3.32 15.98
CA GLN A 86 7.99 2.92 17.18
C GLN A 86 7.07 2.77 18.39
N ALA A 87 6.19 3.75 18.64
CA ALA A 87 5.21 3.67 19.72
C ALA A 87 4.29 2.45 19.58
N LEU A 88 3.84 2.15 18.37
CA LEU A 88 3.00 0.99 18.06
C LEU A 88 3.75 -0.35 18.19
N LEU A 89 5.04 -0.39 17.85
CA LEU A 89 5.88 -1.57 18.07
C LEU A 89 6.02 -1.88 19.56
N TYR A 90 6.23 -0.85 20.38
CA TYR A 90 6.32 -0.99 21.83
C TYR A 90 4.98 -1.42 22.45
N SER A 91 3.85 -0.86 21.99
CA SER A 91 2.51 -1.20 22.47
C SER A 91 1.90 -2.45 21.82
N LYS A 92 2.58 -3.09 20.86
CA LYS A 92 2.13 -4.30 20.16
C LYS A 92 1.53 -5.38 21.09
N PRO A 93 2.17 -5.81 22.20
CA PRO A 93 1.62 -6.86 23.04
C PRO A 93 0.33 -6.43 23.76
N GLN A 94 0.26 -5.18 24.23
CA GLN A 94 -0.93 -4.63 24.86
C GLN A 94 -2.09 -4.51 23.87
N LEU A 95 -1.81 -4.02 22.67
CA LEU A 95 -2.80 -3.89 21.60
C LEU A 95 -3.31 -5.26 21.15
N LEU A 96 -2.42 -6.25 21.02
CA LEU A 96 -2.81 -7.62 20.67
C LEU A 96 -3.71 -8.25 21.75
N ALA A 97 -3.43 -7.99 23.03
CA ALA A 97 -4.27 -8.43 24.13
C ALA A 97 -5.65 -7.76 24.11
N ALA A 98 -5.71 -6.44 23.87
CA ALA A 98 -6.96 -5.71 23.76
C ALA A 98 -7.83 -6.21 22.59
N ILE A 99 -7.22 -6.45 21.41
CA ILE A 99 -7.92 -6.98 20.23
C ILE A 99 -8.49 -8.38 20.50
N ARG A 100 -7.72 -9.25 21.19
CA ARG A 100 -8.18 -10.58 21.56
C ARG A 100 -9.32 -10.53 22.59
N ALA A 101 -9.27 -9.59 23.53
CA ALA A 101 -10.35 -9.38 24.50
C ALA A 101 -11.65 -8.90 23.84
N ALA A 102 -11.57 -8.23 22.68
CA ALA A 102 -12.71 -7.81 21.88
C ALA A 102 -13.24 -8.89 20.91
N ASP A 103 -12.84 -10.15 21.10
CA ASP A 103 -13.31 -11.33 20.34
C ASP A 103 -12.99 -11.29 18.83
N HIS A 104 -11.97 -10.53 18.42
CA HIS A 104 -11.50 -10.56 17.04
C HIS A 104 -10.52 -11.72 16.81
N PRO A 105 -10.62 -12.46 15.68
CA PRO A 105 -9.78 -13.62 15.38
C PRO A 105 -8.36 -13.24 14.92
N VAL A 106 -7.65 -12.44 15.71
CA VAL A 106 -6.29 -11.96 15.42
C VAL A 106 -5.24 -12.73 16.22
N ARG A 107 -4.41 -13.47 15.51
CA ARG A 107 -3.29 -14.26 16.02
C ARG A 107 -2.02 -13.41 16.16
N ASP A 108 -1.72 -12.57 15.17
CA ASP A 108 -0.52 -11.73 15.13
C ASP A 108 -0.80 -10.33 14.58
N LEU A 109 0.09 -9.40 14.92
CA LEU A 109 0.03 -8.00 14.50
C LEU A 109 1.31 -7.61 13.75
N ARG A 110 1.16 -7.20 12.48
CA ARG A 110 2.25 -6.69 11.64
C ARG A 110 2.15 -5.18 11.51
N ILE A 111 3.26 -4.50 11.74
CA ILE A 111 3.33 -3.05 11.69
C ILE A 111 4.06 -2.65 10.42
N GLN A 112 3.43 -1.80 9.62
CA GLN A 112 3.99 -1.26 8.39
C GLN A 112 4.06 0.25 8.47
N GLN A 113 5.12 0.82 7.89
CA GLN A 113 5.16 2.25 7.62
C GLN A 113 4.14 2.53 6.53
N HIS A 114 3.11 3.31 6.83
CA HIS A 114 2.08 3.67 5.89
C HIS A 114 2.11 5.18 5.67
N HIS A 115 2.71 5.59 4.57
CA HIS A 115 2.54 6.96 4.10
C HIS A 115 1.27 6.96 3.26
N PRO A 116 0.14 7.53 3.72
CA PRO A 116 -1.00 7.73 2.84
C PRO A 116 -0.49 8.63 1.73
N ALA A 117 -0.33 8.08 0.53
CA ALA A 117 0.07 8.87 -0.61
C ALA A 117 -0.99 9.96 -0.74
N GLY A 118 -0.62 11.20 -0.41
CA GLY A 118 -1.49 12.34 -0.66
C GLY A 118 -1.88 12.25 -2.12
N ARG A 119 -3.19 12.22 -2.39
CA ARG A 119 -3.68 12.27 -3.76
C ARG A 119 -3.13 13.56 -4.34
N SER A 120 -2.06 13.47 -5.11
CA SER A 120 -1.55 14.63 -5.82
C SER A 120 -2.66 15.07 -6.75
N PRO A 121 -2.97 16.39 -6.83
CA PRO A 121 -3.88 16.87 -7.84
C PRO A 121 -3.42 16.31 -9.18
N ALA A 122 -4.34 15.84 -10.01
CA ALA A 122 -4.00 15.33 -11.33
C ALA A 122 -3.37 16.49 -12.13
N GLY A 123 -2.05 16.59 -12.09
CA GLY A 123 -1.27 17.51 -12.89
C GLY A 123 -1.24 17.05 -14.34
N ASP A 124 -0.65 17.88 -15.20
CA ASP A 124 -0.29 17.43 -16.54
C ASP A 124 0.77 16.31 -16.41
N PRO A 125 0.50 15.09 -16.91
CA PRO A 125 1.45 13.98 -16.85
C PRO A 125 2.83 14.35 -17.41
N LEU A 126 2.91 15.25 -18.39
CA LEU A 126 4.20 15.71 -18.96
C LEU A 126 5.01 16.55 -17.96
N GLU A 127 4.38 17.42 -17.19
CA GLU A 127 5.03 18.21 -16.13
C GLU A 127 5.52 17.30 -15.00
N ASP A 128 4.71 16.31 -14.61
CA ASP A 128 5.10 15.31 -13.61
C ASP A 128 6.29 14.47 -14.09
N TRP A 129 6.30 14.08 -15.37
CA TRP A 129 7.41 13.35 -16.00
C TRP A 129 8.70 14.16 -16.11
N LYS A 130 8.62 15.48 -16.28
CA LYS A 130 9.79 16.38 -16.28
C LYS A 130 10.42 16.51 -14.90
N ARG A 131 9.61 16.45 -13.83
CA ARG A 131 10.06 16.56 -12.44
C ARG A 131 10.50 15.23 -11.83
N HIS A 132 10.47 14.14 -12.60
CA HIS A 132 10.86 12.82 -12.11
C HIS A 132 12.33 12.85 -11.63
N PRO A 133 12.67 12.25 -10.46
CA PRO A 133 14.02 12.28 -9.88
C PRO A 133 15.13 11.79 -10.81
N SER A 134 14.81 10.90 -11.75
CA SER A 134 15.75 10.40 -12.76
C SER A 134 15.96 11.33 -13.97
N ARG A 135 15.22 12.44 -14.05
CA ARG A 135 15.31 13.44 -15.14
C ARG A 135 15.65 14.84 -14.65
N ILE A 136 15.32 15.16 -13.41
CA ILE A 136 15.68 16.44 -12.82
C ILE A 136 17.14 16.39 -12.39
N ASP A 137 18.03 16.87 -13.25
CA ASP A 137 19.39 17.17 -12.84
C ASP A 137 19.35 18.40 -11.93
N VAL A 138 19.48 18.17 -10.62
CA VAL A 138 19.47 19.20 -9.56
C VAL A 138 20.49 20.31 -9.85
N HIS A 139 21.56 19.98 -10.56
CA HIS A 139 22.66 20.88 -10.88
C HIS A 139 22.62 21.42 -12.32
N GLY A 140 21.65 21.03 -13.15
CA GLY A 140 21.59 21.37 -14.57
C GLY A 140 22.41 20.45 -15.48
N ILE A 141 22.30 20.65 -16.78
CA ILE A 141 22.93 19.83 -17.84
C ILE A 141 23.76 20.75 -18.74
N ASP A 142 24.97 20.32 -19.08
CA ASP A 142 25.83 20.97 -20.08
C ASP A 142 26.53 19.92 -20.97
N ALA A 143 27.11 20.32 -22.09
CA ALA A 143 27.77 19.41 -23.00
C ALA A 143 29.13 18.96 -22.42
N CYS A 144 29.33 17.64 -22.35
CA CYS A 144 30.61 17.07 -21.94
C CYS A 144 31.74 17.53 -22.87
N PRO A 145 32.87 18.06 -22.36
CA PRO A 145 33.95 18.59 -23.19
C PRO A 145 34.70 17.50 -23.98
N ARG A 146 34.59 16.22 -23.58
CA ARG A 146 35.28 15.10 -24.24
C ARG A 146 34.49 14.49 -25.39
N CYS A 147 33.16 14.42 -25.28
CA CYS A 147 32.32 13.69 -26.24
C CYS A 147 31.10 14.47 -26.73
N GLY A 148 30.83 15.67 -26.18
CA GLY A 148 29.70 16.52 -26.56
C GLY A 148 28.33 16.05 -26.04
N THR A 149 28.26 14.94 -25.31
CA THR A 149 26.98 14.41 -24.79
C THR A 149 26.44 15.32 -23.68
N PRO A 150 25.12 15.60 -23.62
CA PRO A 150 24.52 16.31 -22.49
C PRO A 150 24.79 15.53 -21.20
N SER A 151 25.48 16.19 -20.28
CA SER A 151 25.99 15.61 -19.04
C SER A 151 25.53 16.48 -17.86
N PRO A 152 25.18 15.88 -16.72
CA PRO A 152 24.89 16.64 -15.53
C PRO A 152 26.10 17.47 -15.10
N LEU A 153 25.86 18.73 -14.72
CA LEU A 153 26.91 19.61 -14.23
C LEU A 153 27.59 19.06 -12.95
N GLY A 154 26.88 18.27 -12.15
CA GLY A 154 27.46 17.56 -11.01
C GLY A 154 28.55 16.56 -11.40
N GLU A 155 28.35 15.79 -12.48
CA GLU A 155 29.37 14.87 -13.01
C GLU A 155 30.55 15.65 -13.60
N MET A 156 30.28 16.74 -14.29
CA MET A 156 31.32 17.62 -14.84
C MET A 156 32.15 18.29 -13.75
N ALA A 157 31.54 18.72 -12.64
CA ALA A 157 32.26 19.25 -11.49
C ALA A 157 33.09 18.18 -10.78
N GLN A 158 32.59 16.93 -10.73
CA GLN A 158 33.28 15.85 -10.02
C GLN A 158 34.45 15.24 -10.81
N TRP A 159 34.29 15.06 -12.12
CA TRP A 159 35.28 14.35 -12.95
C TRP A 159 35.80 15.14 -14.16
N GLY A 160 35.26 16.33 -14.42
CA GLY A 160 35.60 17.15 -15.60
C GLY A 160 34.94 16.70 -16.90
N HIS A 161 34.27 15.55 -16.92
CA HIS A 161 33.59 14.98 -18.08
C HIS A 161 32.49 13.99 -17.65
N CYS A 162 31.63 13.57 -18.58
CA CYS A 162 30.52 12.66 -18.28
C CYS A 162 30.95 11.28 -17.74
N SER A 163 30.02 10.59 -17.08
CA SER A 163 30.18 9.23 -16.55
C SER A 163 30.61 8.20 -17.60
N PHE A 164 30.18 8.33 -18.87
CA PHE A 164 30.62 7.44 -19.95
C PHE A 164 32.10 7.63 -20.29
N CYS A 165 32.54 8.87 -20.43
CA CYS A 165 33.94 9.18 -20.64
C CYS A 165 34.81 8.74 -19.46
N ARG A 166 34.27 8.85 -18.23
CA ARG A 166 34.92 8.37 -17.02
C ARG A 166 35.08 6.85 -17.03
N ARG A 167 34.05 6.12 -17.45
CA ARG A 167 34.11 4.65 -17.57
C ARG A 167 35.19 4.21 -18.56
N ILE A 168 35.28 4.86 -19.72
CA ILE A 168 36.31 4.57 -20.74
C ILE A 168 37.71 4.82 -20.15
N GLN A 169 37.93 5.98 -19.53
CA GLN A 169 39.21 6.31 -18.91
C GLN A 169 39.63 5.27 -17.85
N LEU A 170 38.70 4.84 -17.00
CA LEU A 170 38.98 3.81 -15.98
C LEU A 170 39.32 2.46 -16.59
N SER A 171 38.67 2.07 -17.70
CA SER A 171 39.00 0.82 -18.41
C SER A 171 40.37 0.85 -19.09
N GLU A 172 40.78 2.02 -19.58
CA GLU A 172 42.11 2.23 -20.18
C GLU A 172 43.20 2.12 -19.10
N LEU A 173 42.98 2.72 -17.93
CA LEU A 173 43.89 2.63 -16.79
C LEU A 173 44.05 1.19 -16.30
N SER A 174 42.95 0.43 -16.13
CA SER A 174 43.04 -0.97 -15.69
C SER A 174 43.79 -1.85 -16.69
N ALA A 175 43.61 -1.63 -17.99
CA ALA A 175 44.31 -2.40 -19.02
C ALA A 175 45.82 -2.09 -19.09
N GLN A 176 46.24 -0.95 -18.55
CA GLN A 176 47.65 -0.53 -18.50
C GLN A 176 48.38 -1.16 -17.30
N ASP A 177 47.71 -1.29 -16.16
CA ASP A 177 48.26 -1.99 -14.98
C ASP A 177 48.50 -3.49 -15.24
N ASP A 178 47.58 -4.16 -15.93
CA ASP A 178 47.72 -5.59 -16.30
C ASP A 178 48.85 -5.87 -17.32
N ARG A 179 49.35 -4.85 -18.01
CA ARG A 179 50.42 -4.97 -19.02
C ARG A 179 51.84 -4.79 -18.45
N ILE A 180 51.95 -4.30 -17.22
CA ILE A 180 53.23 -4.02 -16.56
C ILE A 180 53.61 -5.14 -15.56
N GLN A 181 52.68 -6.06 -15.28
CA GLN A 181 52.93 -7.33 -14.57
C GLN A 181 53.34 -8.45 -15.54
#